data_AF-A0A8T4FIL4-F1
#
_entry.id   AF-A0A8T4FIL4-F1
#
_cell.length_a   1.000
_cell.length_b   1.000
_cell.length_c   1.000
_cell.angle_alpha   90.00
_cell.angle_beta   90.00
_cell.angle_gamma   90.00
#
_symmetry.space_group_name_H-M   'P 1'
#
loop_
_entity.id
_entity.type
_entity.pdbx_description
1 polymer ?
#
loop_
_entity_poly.entity_id
_entity_poly.type
_entity_poly.pdbx_seq_one_letter_code
_entity_poly.pdbx_strand_id
1 'polypeptide(L)' 'MTDDEYREFDIFGEQKPSLIKGTLIDGKKQDIYIGETGLIEEISDKYSGKFGEPEFIIDGSESAASPAFAN' A
#
# COMPACT_ATOMS: atom_id res chain seq x y z
N MET A 1 -32.45 2.41 6.52
CA MET A 1 -31.17 1.72 6.36
C MET A 1 -30.53 1.68 7.73
N THR A 2 -30.27 0.49 8.25
CA THR A 2 -29.67 0.28 9.58
C THR A 2 -28.15 0.29 9.46
N ASP A 3 -27.42 0.68 10.51
CA ASP A 3 -25.95 0.69 10.53
C ASP A 3 -25.33 -0.68 10.13
N ASP A 4 -26.07 -1.76 10.34
CA ASP A 4 -25.68 -3.12 9.94
C ASP A 4 -25.59 -3.33 8.41
N GLU A 5 -26.33 -2.56 7.60
CA GLU A 5 -26.28 -2.66 6.12
C GLU A 5 -25.02 -1.98 5.53
N TYR A 6 -24.34 -1.11 6.29
CA TYR A 6 -23.09 -0.47 5.86
C TYR A 6 -21.85 -1.34 6.06
N ARG A 7 -21.90 -2.33 6.96
CA ARG A 7 -20.80 -3.28 7.19
C ARG A 7 -20.63 -4.29 6.07
N GLU A 8 -21.69 -4.54 5.30
CA GLU A 8 -21.67 -5.49 4.18
C GLU A 8 -20.80 -5.00 2.99
N PHE A 9 -20.41 -3.72 3.00
CA PHE A 9 -19.53 -3.10 2.00
C PHE A 9 -18.24 -2.53 2.61
N ASP A 10 -17.92 -2.86 3.86
CA ASP A 10 -16.69 -2.42 4.51
C ASP A 10 -15.49 -3.24 4.01
N ILE A 11 -15.04 -2.94 2.80
CA ILE A 11 -13.78 -3.44 2.23
C ILE A 11 -12.54 -2.95 3.00
N PHE A 12 -12.71 -2.08 4.00
CA PHE A 12 -11.66 -1.62 4.91
C PHE A 12 -11.65 -2.38 6.24
N GLY A 13 -12.60 -3.30 6.47
CA GLY A 13 -12.63 -4.16 7.66
C GLY A 13 -11.47 -5.16 7.73
N GLU A 14 -10.87 -5.50 6.58
CA GLU A 14 -9.64 -6.28 6.47
C GLU A 14 -8.61 -5.49 5.66
N GLN A 15 -7.54 -5.02 6.30
CA GLN A 15 -6.42 -4.40 5.60
C GLN A 15 -5.75 -5.44 4.71
N LYS A 16 -5.76 -5.20 3.40
CA LYS A 16 -5.15 -6.09 2.41
C LYS A 16 -3.75 -5.62 2.03
N PRO A 17 -2.78 -6.54 1.88
CA PRO A 17 -1.44 -6.17 1.49
C PRO A 17 -1.41 -5.46 0.15
N SER A 18 -0.67 -4.36 0.09
CA SER A 18 -0.61 -3.48 -1.07
C SER A 18 0.82 -3.22 -1.50
N LEU A 19 1.06 -3.20 -2.81
CA LEU A 19 2.36 -2.88 -3.40
C LEU A 19 2.22 -1.65 -4.30
N ILE A 20 2.94 -0.59 -3.99
CA ILE A 20 3.16 0.55 -4.90
C ILE A 20 4.45 0.28 -5.64
N LYS A 21 4.39 0.14 -6.96
CA LYS A 21 5.52 -0.30 -7.78
C LYS A 21 6.19 0.87 -8.50
N GLY A 22 7.51 0.97 -8.41
CA GLY A 22 8.32 1.90 -9.20
C GLY A 22 8.01 3.37 -8.96
N THR A 23 7.59 3.76 -7.75
CA THR A 23 7.37 5.17 -7.41
C THR A 23 8.68 5.88 -7.11
N LEU A 24 8.74 7.20 -7.34
CA LEU A 24 9.92 7.99 -7.01
C LEU A 24 9.91 8.34 -5.50
N ILE A 25 10.95 7.93 -4.78
CA ILE A 25 11.19 8.21 -3.36
C ILE A 25 12.62 8.74 -3.24
N ASP A 26 12.80 9.95 -2.69
CA ASP A 26 14.11 10.57 -2.49
C ASP A 26 15.04 10.51 -3.73
N GLY A 27 14.44 10.68 -4.92
CA GLY A 27 15.16 10.68 -6.20
C GLY A 27 15.48 9.29 -6.79
N LYS A 28 15.00 8.20 -6.18
CA LYS A 28 15.16 6.82 -6.67
C LYS A 28 13.82 6.15 -6.95
N LYS A 29 13.78 5.30 -7.96
CA LYS A 29 12.60 4.50 -8.30
C LYS A 29 12.58 3.23 -7.44
N GLN A 30 11.55 3.09 -6.63
CA GLN A 30 11.44 2.06 -5.61
C GLN A 30 10.01 1.54 -5.50
N ASP A 31 9.89 0.33 -4.96
CA ASP A 31 8.66 -0.31 -4.57
C ASP A 31 8.39 -0.07 -3.07
N ILE A 32 7.13 0.12 -2.69
CA ILE A 32 6.66 0.22 -1.31
C ILE A 32 5.66 -0.90 -1.07
N TYR A 33 5.96 -1.79 -0.13
CA TYR A 33 5.02 -2.81 0.32
C TYR A 33 4.42 -2.42 1.67
N ILE A 34 3.09 -2.46 1.73
CA ILE A 34 2.27 -2.19 2.91
C ILE A 34 1.59 -3.50 3.28
N GLY A 35 1.88 -4.03 4.47
CA GLY A 35 1.38 -5.33 4.92
C GLY A 35 -0.06 -5.28 5.44
N GLU A 36 -0.57 -6.44 5.88
CA GLU A 36 -1.91 -6.59 6.48
C GLU A 36 -2.12 -5.75 7.76
N THR A 37 -1.02 -5.29 8.37
CA THR A 37 -1.05 -4.41 9.54
C THR A 37 -1.20 -2.93 9.18
N GLY A 38 -1.18 -2.60 7.89
CA GLY A 38 -1.22 -1.22 7.39
C GLY A 38 0.11 -0.48 7.55
N LEU A 39 1.15 -1.17 8.04
CA LEU A 39 2.50 -0.64 8.15
C LEU A 39 3.28 -0.84 6.86
N ILE A 40 4.23 0.05 6.60
CA ILE A 40 5.22 -0.14 5.54
C ILE A 40 6.24 -1.17 6.04
N GLU A 41 6.26 -2.34 5.42
CA GLU A 41 7.16 -3.44 5.80
C GLU A 41 8.39 -3.53 4.88
N GLU A 42 8.29 -3.00 3.66
CA GLU A 42 9.41 -2.93 2.72
C GLU A 42 9.41 -1.64 1.89
N ILE A 43 10.58 -1.02 1.78
CA ILE A 43 10.92 -0.07 0.72
C ILE A 43 12.21 -0.56 0.07
N SER A 44 12.17 -0.85 -1.23
CA SER A 44 13.29 -1.46 -1.95
C SER A 44 13.25 -1.12 -3.44
N ASP A 45 14.36 -1.24 -4.17
CA ASP A 45 14.38 -0.96 -5.62
C ASP A 45 13.46 -1.92 -6.42
N LYS A 46 13.22 -3.11 -5.85
CA LYS A 46 12.28 -4.11 -6.36
C LYS A 46 11.80 -4.95 -5.18
N TYR A 47 10.48 -5.08 -5.02
CA TYR A 47 9.89 -5.87 -3.95
C TYR A 47 10.41 -7.30 -3.90
N SER A 48 10.84 -7.73 -2.71
CA SER A 48 11.52 -9.01 -2.50
C SER A 48 10.60 -10.22 -2.34
N GLY A 49 9.31 -10.01 -2.02
CA GLY A 49 8.35 -11.08 -1.75
C GLY A 49 8.42 -11.68 -0.34
N LYS A 50 9.36 -11.24 0.51
CA LYS A 50 9.59 -11.85 1.84
C LYS A 50 8.46 -11.64 2.85
N PHE A 51 7.56 -10.69 2.59
CA PHE A 51 6.45 -10.34 3.47
C PHE A 51 5.10 -10.87 2.98
N GLY A 52 5.08 -11.65 1.90
CA GLY A 52 3.88 -12.22 1.30
C GLY A 52 3.58 -11.65 -0.08
N GLU A 53 2.47 -12.08 -0.67
CA GLU A 53 2.04 -11.57 -1.97
C GLU A 53 1.13 -10.34 -1.78
N PRO A 54 1.30 -9.28 -2.57
CA PRO A 54 0.36 -8.16 -2.56
C PRO A 54 -0.97 -8.59 -3.17
N GLU A 55 -2.08 -8.22 -2.54
CA GLU A 55 -3.41 -8.36 -3.12
C GLU A 55 -3.73 -7.20 -4.06
N PHE A 56 -3.23 -6.00 -3.74
CA PHE A 56 -3.40 -4.80 -4.56
C PHE A 56 -2.06 -4.27 -5.07
N ILE A 57 -2.01 -3.97 -6.36
CA ILE A 57 -0.82 -3.41 -7.00
C ILE A 57 -1.17 -2.06 -7.62
N ILE A 58 -0.43 -1.03 -7.25
CA ILE A 58 -0.54 0.33 -7.77
C ILE A 58 0.69 0.59 -8.63
N ASP A 59 0.48 0.93 -9.91
CA ASP A 59 1.57 1.36 -10.80
C ASP A 59 1.94 2.82 -10.49
N GLY A 60 3.09 3.00 -9.83
CA GLY A 60 3.66 4.31 -9.49
C GLY A 60 4.79 4.74 -10.43
N SER A 61 4.97 4.08 -11.58
CA SER A 61 6.11 4.34 -12.48
C SER A 61 6.20 5.80 -12.96
N GLU A 62 5.08 6.53 -13.00
CA GLU A 62 5.02 7.96 -13.35
C GLU A 62 4.73 8.88 -12.15
N SER A 63 4.76 8.35 -10.92
CA SER A 63 4.48 9.11 -9.70
C SER A 63 5.71 9.32 -8.82
N ALA A 64 5.55 10.23 -7.85
CA ALA A 64 6.40 10.37 -6.68
C ALA A 64 5.57 10.16 -5.42
N ALA A 65 6.15 9.51 -4.42
CA ALA A 65 5.53 9.32 -3.10
C ALA A 65 6.27 10.16 -2.07
N SER A 66 5.53 10.85 -1.20
CA SER A 66 6.06 11.48 0.00
C SER A 66 5.23 11.06 1.21
N PRO A 67 5.80 11.06 2.42
CA PRO A 67 5.00 10.99 3.64
C PRO A 67 3.93 12.10 3.63
N ALA A 68 2.74 11.76 4.11
CA ALA A 68 1.69 12.75 4.32
C ALA A 68 2.08 13.70 5.46
N PHE A 69 1.61 14.95 5.40
CA PHE A 69 1.77 15.89 6.52
C PHE A 69 1.01 15.38 7.75
N ALA A 70 1.66 15.42 8.92
CA ALA A 70 1.01 15.21 10.20
C ALA A 70 0.44 16.54 10.67
N ASN A 71 -0.89 16.67 10.69
CA ASN A 71 -1.64 17.84 11.16
C ASN A 71 -2.40 17.52 12.45
#